data_AF-A0A1H9UJD3-F1
#
_entry.id   AF-A0A1H9UJD3-F1
#
_cell.length_a   1.000
_cell.length_b   1.000
_cell.length_c   1.000
_cell.angle_alpha   90.00
_cell.angle_beta   90.00
_cell.angle_gamma   90.00
#
_symmetry.space_group_name_H-M   'P 1'
#
loop_
_entity.id
_entity.type
_entity.pdbx_description
1 polymer ?
#
loop_
_entity_poly.entity_id
_entity_poly.type
_entity_poly.pdbx_seq_one_letter_code
_entity_poly.pdbx_strand_id
1 'polypeptide(L)'
;MSNSENILLEMREIKIKKERMQDYVTQLNTKHISSKHVREDRDTTKMSGKKYDEQHEATKTIITTCVDKVKAEKEHAVHELNKKIMAYDVKLLTLGANYGLAVLAEEAEKSKNKEK
;
A
#
# COMPACT_ATOMS: atom_id res chain seq x y z
N MET A 1 3.66 1.10 34.48
CA MET A 1 2.65 1.37 33.44
C MET A 1 1.46 0.49 33.70
N SER A 2 0.27 1.04 33.59
CA SER A 2 -0.97 0.27 33.69
C SER A 2 -1.15 -0.64 32.47
N ASN A 3 -2.07 -1.60 32.54
CA ASN A 3 -2.36 -2.47 31.40
C ASN A 3 -2.99 -1.65 30.27
N SER A 4 -3.86 -0.71 30.61
CA SER A 4 -4.48 0.23 29.67
C SER A 4 -3.44 1.09 28.92
N GLU A 5 -2.37 1.55 29.60
CA GLU A 5 -1.27 2.31 28.98
C GLU A 5 -0.49 1.47 27.95
N ASN A 6 -0.21 0.20 28.25
CA ASN A 6 0.49 -0.69 27.32
C ASN A 6 -0.31 -0.93 26.04
N ILE A 7 -1.63 -1.13 26.16
CA ILE A 7 -2.51 -1.35 25.00
C ILE A 7 -2.57 -0.08 24.13
N LEU A 8 -2.63 1.11 24.73
CA LEU A 8 -2.59 2.37 23.98
C LEU A 8 -1.29 2.55 23.19
N LEU A 9 -0.15 2.18 23.79
CA LEU A 9 1.14 2.23 23.10
C LEU A 9 1.16 1.31 21.89
N GLU A 10 0.67 0.07 22.04
CA GLU A 10 0.58 -0.89 20.93
C GLU A 10 -0.35 -0.40 19.81
N MET A 11 -1.53 0.14 20.16
CA MET A 11 -2.45 0.75 19.18
C MET A 11 -1.78 1.88 18.40
N ARG A 12 -0.99 2.74 19.07
CA ARG A 12 -0.28 3.84 18.43
C ARG A 12 0.76 3.34 17.42
N GLU A 13 1.53 2.31 17.78
CA GLU A 13 2.51 1.73 16.87
C GLU A 13 1.86 1.12 15.62
N ILE A 14 0.74 0.40 15.79
CA ILE A 14 0.00 -0.19 14.68
C ILE A 14 -0.59 0.91 13.78
N LYS A 15 -1.14 1.97 14.37
CA LYS A 15 -1.68 3.12 13.63
C LYS A 15 -0.61 3.76 12.73
N ILE A 16 0.59 3.99 13.26
CA ILE A 16 1.72 4.56 12.47
C ILE A 16 2.10 3.62 11.32
N LYS A 17 2.18 2.31 11.57
CA LYS A 17 2.49 1.31 10.52
C LYS A 17 1.41 1.31 9.42
N LYS A 18 0.13 1.40 9.80
CA LYS A 18 -0.99 1.48 8.87
C LYS A 18 -0.92 2.74 7.99
N GLU A 19 -0.71 3.91 8.60
CA GLU A 19 -0.61 5.20 7.89
C GLU A 19 0.52 5.17 6.86
N ARG A 20 1.71 4.68 7.24
CA ARG A 20 2.84 4.53 6.31
C ARG A 20 2.53 3.63 5.12
N MET A 21 1.75 2.56 5.31
CA MET A 21 1.33 1.70 4.21
C MET A 21 0.29 2.39 3.31
N GLN A 22 -0.62 3.18 3.87
CA GLN A 22 -1.58 3.97 3.09
C GLN A 22 -0.87 5.03 2.23
N ASP A 23 0.16 5.67 2.77
CA ASP A 23 1.01 6.59 2.01
C ASP A 23 1.69 5.88 0.84
N TYR A 24 2.21 4.68 1.05
CA TYR A 24 2.85 3.90 0.00
C TYR A 24 1.87 3.47 -1.10
N VAL A 25 0.66 3.04 -0.73
CA VAL A 25 -0.43 2.75 -1.70
C VAL A 25 -0.76 4.00 -2.52
N THR A 26 -0.86 5.17 -1.88
CA THR A 26 -1.12 6.44 -2.55
C THR A 26 -0.02 6.78 -3.56
N GLN A 27 1.25 6.65 -3.16
CA GLN A 27 2.40 6.86 -4.05
C GLN A 27 2.44 5.89 -5.23
N LEU A 28 2.06 4.62 -5.01
CA LEU A 28 1.96 3.66 -6.11
C LEU A 28 0.88 4.07 -7.09
N ASN A 29 -0.30 4.44 -6.61
CA ASN A 29 -1.43 4.85 -7.46
C ASN A 29 -1.13 6.09 -8.29
N THR A 30 -0.42 7.08 -7.75
CA THR A 30 -0.06 8.31 -8.47
C THR A 30 1.03 8.12 -9.53
N LYS A 31 1.83 7.05 -9.45
CA LYS A 31 2.82 6.72 -10.50
C LYS A 31 2.12 6.29 -11.79
N HIS A 32 2.13 7.17 -12.79
CA HIS A 32 1.62 6.91 -14.13
C HIS A 32 2.65 6.14 -14.97
N ILE A 33 2.27 4.96 -15.46
CA ILE A 33 3.13 4.13 -16.33
C ILE A 33 2.58 4.24 -17.76
N SER A 34 3.39 4.75 -18.70
CA SER A 34 2.98 4.89 -20.10
C SER A 34 4.10 4.72 -21.10
N SER A 35 3.73 4.19 -22.27
CA SER A 35 4.56 3.99 -23.46
C SER A 35 4.77 5.25 -24.31
N LYS A 36 4.63 6.46 -23.75
CA LYS A 36 4.66 7.74 -24.50
C LYS A 36 5.97 8.02 -25.26
N HIS A 37 7.03 7.25 -25.02
CA HIS A 37 8.35 7.43 -25.62
C HIS A 37 8.59 6.53 -26.86
N VAL A 38 7.61 5.75 -27.33
CA VAL A 38 7.71 5.06 -28.63
C VAL A 38 7.35 6.06 -29.73
N ARG A 39 8.25 6.99 -29.99
CA ARG A 39 8.15 7.91 -31.12
C ARG A 39 9.51 7.96 -31.79
N GLU A 40 9.56 7.43 -33.01
CA GLU A 40 10.80 7.20 -33.76
C GLU A 40 11.05 8.32 -34.78
N ASP A 41 12.30 8.79 -34.85
CA ASP A 41 12.81 9.60 -35.97
C ASP A 41 13.15 8.67 -37.14
N ARG A 42 12.28 8.66 -38.14
CA ARG A 42 12.39 7.89 -39.39
C ARG A 42 13.71 8.11 -40.15
N ASP A 43 14.36 9.26 -39.94
CA ASP A 43 15.56 9.69 -40.66
C ASP A 43 16.89 9.11 -40.11
N THR A 44 16.90 8.54 -38.90
CA THR A 44 18.16 8.09 -38.27
C THR A 44 18.58 6.67 -38.67
N THR A 45 17.64 5.80 -39.05
CA THR A 45 17.92 4.36 -39.25
C THR A 45 18.33 3.99 -40.67
N LYS A 46 18.27 4.90 -41.65
CA LYS A 46 18.52 4.62 -43.09
C LYS A 46 17.74 3.41 -43.65
N MET A 47 16.68 2.96 -42.96
CA MET A 47 15.83 1.84 -43.38
C MET A 47 14.65 2.36 -44.19
N SER A 48 14.43 1.83 -45.39
CA SER A 48 13.30 2.22 -46.24
C SER A 48 12.10 1.28 -46.08
N GLY A 49 10.89 1.88 -46.11
CA GLY A 49 9.62 1.18 -46.33
C GLY A 49 9.29 0.04 -45.35
N LYS A 50 8.61 -0.99 -45.86
CA LYS A 50 7.95 -2.08 -45.12
C LYS A 50 8.74 -2.71 -43.95
N LYS A 51 10.07 -2.83 -44.06
CA LYS A 51 10.92 -3.37 -42.98
C LYS A 51 10.96 -2.47 -41.74
N TYR A 52 10.95 -1.15 -41.94
CA TYR A 52 10.86 -0.18 -40.86
C TYR A 52 9.50 -0.30 -40.14
N ASP A 53 8.41 -0.42 -40.90
CA ASP A 53 7.06 -0.55 -40.33
C ASP A 53 6.90 -1.86 -39.51
N GLU A 54 7.44 -2.98 -40.02
CA GLU A 54 7.45 -4.27 -39.30
C GLU A 54 8.25 -4.18 -37.98
N GLN A 55 9.41 -3.53 -37.99
CA GLN A 55 10.27 -3.41 -36.81
C GLN A 55 9.73 -2.40 -35.79
N HIS A 56 9.12 -1.31 -36.26
CA HIS A 56 8.42 -0.33 -35.43
C HIS A 56 7.22 -0.97 -34.70
N GLU A 57 6.36 -1.70 -35.41
CA GLU A 57 5.21 -2.37 -34.79
C GLU A 57 5.64 -3.49 -33.81
N ALA A 58 6.71 -4.23 -34.12
CA ALA A 58 7.30 -5.18 -33.17
C ALA A 58 7.79 -4.48 -31.89
N THR A 59 8.50 -3.35 -32.02
CA THR A 59 9.02 -2.57 -30.89
C THR A 59 7.89 -1.99 -30.03
N LYS A 60 6.87 -1.42 -30.67
CA LYS A 60 5.66 -0.93 -29.99
C LYS A 60 4.92 -2.04 -29.24
N THR A 61 4.84 -3.24 -29.82
CA THR A 61 4.22 -4.42 -29.18
C THR A 61 5.01 -4.84 -27.94
N ILE A 62 6.34 -4.90 -28.04
CA ILE A 62 7.22 -5.23 -26.90
C ILE A 62 7.04 -4.20 -25.77
N ILE A 63 7.08 -2.91 -26.09
CA ILE A 63 6.96 -1.84 -25.09
C ILE A 63 5.58 -1.86 -24.43
N THR A 64 4.52 -2.07 -25.21
CA THR A 64 3.16 -2.22 -24.68
C THR A 64 3.06 -3.40 -23.72
N THR A 65 3.60 -4.56 -24.13
CA THR A 65 3.63 -5.77 -23.29
C THR A 65 4.39 -5.54 -21.98
N CYS A 66 5.53 -4.86 -22.03
CA CYS A 66 6.30 -4.50 -20.84
C CYS A 66 5.52 -3.55 -19.93
N VAL A 67 4.88 -2.51 -20.48
CA VAL A 67 4.05 -1.58 -19.71
C VAL A 67 2.89 -2.31 -19.02
N ASP A 68 2.24 -3.23 -19.71
CA ASP A 68 1.10 -3.98 -19.16
C ASP A 68 1.55 -4.95 -18.06
N LYS A 69 2.71 -5.60 -18.19
CA LYS A 69 3.31 -6.39 -17.09
C LYS A 69 3.57 -5.55 -15.84
N VAL A 70 4.18 -4.37 -16.00
CA VAL A 70 4.46 -3.48 -14.86
C VAL A 70 3.17 -2.97 -14.23
N LYS A 71 2.12 -2.70 -15.01
CA LYS A 71 0.80 -2.35 -14.47
C LYS A 71 0.20 -3.49 -13.65
N ALA A 72 0.24 -4.72 -14.16
CA ALA A 72 -0.29 -5.89 -13.45
C ALA A 72 0.47 -6.13 -12.12
N GLU A 73 1.79 -6.03 -12.13
CA GLU A 73 2.62 -6.13 -10.92
C GLU A 73 2.28 -5.02 -9.90
N LYS A 74 2.08 -3.79 -10.36
CA LYS A 74 1.64 -2.66 -9.53
C LYS A 74 0.28 -2.95 -8.90
N GLU A 75 -0.70 -3.40 -9.68
CA GLU A 75 -2.05 -3.72 -9.19
C GLU A 75 -2.01 -4.82 -8.12
N HIS A 76 -1.24 -5.87 -8.38
CA HIS A 76 -1.02 -6.96 -7.42
C HIS A 76 -0.37 -6.46 -6.13
N ALA A 77 0.67 -5.62 -6.21
CA ALA A 77 1.32 -5.05 -5.04
C ALA A 77 0.36 -4.17 -4.21
N VAL A 78 -0.46 -3.34 -4.88
CA VAL A 78 -1.48 -2.51 -4.21
C VAL A 78 -2.51 -3.39 -3.51
N HIS A 79 -2.95 -4.48 -4.14
CA HIS A 79 -3.89 -5.43 -3.55
C HIS A 79 -3.35 -6.04 -2.26
N GLU A 80 -2.11 -6.56 -2.28
CA GLU A 80 -1.46 -7.15 -1.11
C GLU A 80 -1.25 -6.15 0.04
N LEU A 81 -0.94 -4.89 -0.29
CA LEU A 81 -0.85 -3.82 0.71
C LEU A 81 -2.20 -3.53 1.36
N ASN A 82 -3.27 -3.42 0.57
CA ASN A 82 -4.63 -3.20 1.08
C ASN A 82 -5.09 -4.32 2.00
N LYS A 83 -4.77 -5.58 1.69
CA LYS A 83 -5.04 -6.73 2.55
C LYS A 83 -4.36 -6.59 3.92
N LYS A 84 -3.11 -6.13 3.96
CA LYS A 84 -2.38 -5.87 5.22
C LYS A 84 -2.95 -4.68 5.99
N ILE A 85 -3.38 -3.62 5.30
CA ILE A 85 -4.05 -2.47 5.91
C ILE A 85 -5.34 -2.92 6.62
N MET A 86 -6.17 -3.74 5.96
CA MET A 86 -7.38 -4.30 6.58
C MET A 86 -7.06 -5.17 7.79
N ALA A 87 -5.98 -5.96 7.74
CA ALA A 87 -5.54 -6.74 8.90
C ALA A 87 -5.14 -5.85 10.10
N TYR A 88 -4.55 -4.67 9.85
CA TYR A 88 -4.30 -3.69 10.91
C TYR A 88 -5.59 -3.06 11.45
N ASP A 89 -6.59 -2.82 10.61
CA ASP A 89 -7.89 -2.33 11.07
C ASP A 89 -8.56 -3.29 12.05
N VAL A 90 -8.57 -4.58 11.72
CA VAL A 90 -9.10 -5.63 12.61
C VAL A 90 -8.33 -5.68 13.93
N LYS A 91 -6.99 -5.58 13.88
CA LYS A 91 -6.15 -5.53 15.09
C LYS A 91 -6.45 -4.30 15.96
N LEU A 92 -6.59 -3.12 15.35
CA LEU A 92 -6.92 -1.89 16.07
C LEU A 92 -8.29 -1.98 16.76
N LEU A 93 -9.29 -2.57 16.11
CA LEU A 93 -10.61 -2.79 16.72
C LEU A 93 -10.51 -3.72 17.94
N THR A 94 -9.75 -4.82 17.80
CA THR A 94 -9.54 -5.79 18.89
C THR A 94 -8.82 -5.14 20.08
N LEU A 95 -7.74 -4.39 19.82
CA LEU A 95 -7.02 -3.68 20.86
C LEU A 95 -7.87 -2.58 21.52
N GLY A 96 -8.71 -1.88 20.73
CA GLY A 96 -9.64 -0.89 21.27
C GLY A 96 -10.65 -1.50 22.25
N ALA A 97 -11.18 -2.69 21.94
CA ALA A 97 -12.05 -3.42 22.86
C ALA A 97 -11.30 -3.82 24.14
N ASN A 98 -10.09 -4.37 24.00
CA ASN A 98 -9.25 -4.76 25.13
C ASN A 98 -8.86 -3.56 26.02
N TYR A 99 -8.59 -2.41 25.41
CA TYR A 99 -8.33 -1.18 26.13
C TYR A 99 -9.53 -0.77 27.00
N GLY A 100 -10.74 -0.78 26.43
CA GLY A 100 -11.95 -0.47 27.19
C GLY A 100 -12.15 -1.41 28.39
N LEU A 101 -11.92 -2.72 28.20
CA LEU A 101 -11.98 -3.69 29.29
C LEU A 101 -10.91 -3.44 30.36
N ALA A 102 -9.68 -3.11 29.96
CA ALA A 102 -8.59 -2.82 30.89
C ALA A 102 -8.88 -1.57 31.73
N VAL A 103 -9.42 -0.50 31.14
CA VAL A 103 -9.82 0.71 31.86
C VAL A 103 -10.90 0.41 32.91
N LEU A 104 -11.94 -0.34 32.54
CA LEU A 104 -13.01 -0.72 33.48
C LEU A 104 -12.49 -1.54 34.66
N ALA A 105 -11.56 -2.47 34.41
CA ALA A 105 -10.94 -3.26 35.48
C ALA A 105 -10.12 -2.39 36.44
N GLU A 106 -9.31 -1.47 35.91
CA GLU A 106 -8.50 -0.53 36.70
C GLU A 106 -9.37 0.42 37.54
N GLU A 107 -10.51 0.88 37.01
CA GLU A 107 -11.47 1.71 37.75
C GLU A 107 -12.16 0.94 38.88
N ALA A 108 -12.52 -0.33 38.64
CA ALA A 108 -13.10 -1.21 39.65
C ALA A 108 -12.11 -1.47 40.81
N GLU A 109 -10.83 -1.69 40.51
CA GLU A 109 -9.78 -1.85 41.53
C GLU A 109 -9.55 -0.58 42.36
N LYS A 110 -9.52 0.59 41.69
CA LYS A 110 -9.39 1.88 42.38
C LYS A 110 -10.54 2.14 43.34
N SER A 111 -11.75 1.76 42.98
CA SER A 111 -12.95 1.95 43.82
C SER A 111 -12.91 1.08 45.07
N LYS A 112 -12.49 -0.19 44.95
CA LYS A 112 -12.31 -1.11 46.09
C LYS A 112 -11.26 -0.63 47.10
N ASN A 113 -10.21 0.06 46.63
CA ASN A 113 -9.15 0.57 47.50
C ASN A 113 -9.52 1.86 48.24
N LYS A 114 -10.63 2.53 47.89
CA LYS A 114 -11.13 3.72 48.61
C LYS A 114 -12.06 3.40 49.78
N GLU A 115 -12.55 2.17 49.86
CA GLU A 115 -13.47 1.69 50.91
C GLU A 115 -12.75 0.97 52.07
N LYS A 116 -11.41 0.90 52.03
CA LYS A 116 -10.54 0.39 53.09
C LYS A 116 -9.78 1.53 53.76
#